data_AF-A0A813KIH7-F1
#
_entry.id   AF-A0A813KIH7-F1
#
_cell.length_a   1.000
_cell.length_b   1.000
_cell.length_c   1.000
_cell.angle_alpha   90.00
_cell.angle_beta   90.00
_cell.angle_gamma   90.00
#
_symmetry.space_group_name_H-M   'P 1'
#
loop_
_entity.id
_entity.type
_entity.pdbx_description
1 polymer ?
#
loop_
_entity_poly.entity_id
_entity_poly.type
_entity_poly.pdbx_seq_one_letter_code
_entity_poly.pdbx_strand_id
1 'polypeptide(L)'
;VQKVEERLSALGNCIACNDYVALVHTDLDRETEEVIADVLKVDVFRATIAQNVLVGSYCVLTNQGGLVHARTPMQDMEELSQLIQVPLTAGTVNRGSDIVGAGV
;
A
#
# COMPACT_ATOMS: atom_id res chain seq x y z
N VAL A 1 15.61 -13.69 -3.13
CA VAL A 1 15.02 -13.37 -1.80
C VAL A 1 16.04 -12.56 -1.04
N GLN A 2 15.70 -11.32 -0.68
CA GLN A 2 16.58 -10.38 0.02
C GLN A 2 16.04 -10.14 1.44
N LYS A 3 16.92 -10.12 2.45
CA LYS A 3 16.53 -9.74 3.81
C LYS A 3 16.67 -8.22 3.95
N VAL A 4 15.63 -7.60 4.49
CA VAL A 4 15.60 -6.16 4.80
C VAL A 4 15.68 -6.00 6.32
N GLU A 5 16.57 -5.12 6.79
CA GLU A 5 16.65 -4.77 8.20
C GLU A 5 15.83 -3.51 8.47
N GLU A 6 14.53 -3.72 8.76
CA GLU A 6 13.61 -2.63 9.09
C GLU A 6 13.13 -2.78 10.53
N ARG A 7 13.06 -1.67 11.27
CA ARG A 7 12.69 -1.65 12.70
C ARG A 7 11.37 -0.93 12.98
N LEU A 8 10.79 -0.26 11.99
CA LEU A 8 9.58 0.54 12.16
C LEU A 8 8.32 -0.33 12.38
N SER A 9 8.09 -1.31 11.51
CA SER A 9 7.02 -2.31 11.65
C SER A 9 7.32 -3.54 10.79
N ALA A 10 6.40 -4.51 10.79
CA ALA A 10 6.46 -5.64 9.87
C ALA A 10 6.29 -5.15 8.41
N LEU A 11 7.14 -5.67 7.51
CA LEU A 11 7.14 -5.27 6.09
C LEU A 11 5.77 -5.37 5.43
N GLY A 12 4.98 -6.41 5.76
CA GLY A 12 3.63 -6.61 5.20
C GLY A 12 2.61 -5.55 5.62
N ASN A 13 2.82 -4.82 6.72
CA ASN A 13 1.95 -3.72 7.11
C ASN A 13 2.37 -2.41 6.44
N CYS A 14 3.65 -2.27 6.16
CA CYS A 14 4.24 -1.04 5.61
C CYS A 14 4.24 -0.98 4.08
N ILE A 15 4.05 -2.11 3.40
CA ILE A 15 4.24 -2.21 1.94
C ILE A 15 2.98 -2.82 1.32
N ALA A 16 2.39 -2.12 0.35
CA ALA A 16 1.38 -2.66 -0.56
C ALA A 16 1.91 -2.53 -1.99
N CYS A 17 2.07 -3.64 -2.70
CA CYS A 17 2.71 -3.63 -4.02
C CYS A 17 1.96 -4.45 -5.05
N ASN A 18 2.15 -4.11 -6.33
CA ASN A 18 1.78 -4.90 -7.48
C ASN A 18 3.02 -5.04 -8.40
N ASP A 19 2.87 -5.54 -9.63
CA ASP A 19 4.02 -5.79 -10.52
C ASP A 19 4.60 -4.51 -11.16
N TYR A 20 4.00 -3.34 -10.90
CA TYR A 20 4.39 -2.06 -11.51
C TYR A 20 4.78 -1.00 -10.48
N VAL A 21 4.10 -0.99 -9.33
CA VAL A 21 4.13 0.07 -8.31
C VAL A 21 4.09 -0.54 -6.91
N ALA A 22 4.83 0.07 -5.98
CA ALA A 22 4.75 -0.20 -4.56
C ALA A 22 4.41 1.07 -3.77
N LEU A 23 3.38 0.99 -2.93
CA LEU A 23 3.08 1.98 -1.90
C LEU A 23 3.79 1.59 -0.61
N VAL A 24 4.48 2.55 0.00
CA VAL A 24 5.20 2.36 1.26
C VAL A 24 4.81 3.40 2.29
N HIS A 25 5.05 3.06 3.56
CA HIS A 25 4.92 3.98 4.69
C HIS A 25 5.78 5.24 4.49
N THR A 26 5.26 6.41 4.86
CA THR A 26 5.93 7.71 4.71
C THR A 26 7.28 7.85 5.43
N ASP A 27 7.43 7.16 6.56
CA ASP A 27 8.58 7.27 7.47
C ASP A 27 9.58 6.14 7.24
N LEU A 28 9.44 5.38 6.14
CA LEU A 28 10.38 4.34 5.77
C LEU A 28 11.75 4.95 5.45
N ASP A 29 12.81 4.28 5.92
CA ASP A 29 14.17 4.69 5.62
C ASP A 29 14.44 4.61 4.11
N ARG A 30 15.21 5.58 3.60
CA ARG A 30 15.53 5.65 2.17
C ARG A 30 16.32 4.43 1.69
N GLU A 31 17.20 3.88 2.54
CA GLU A 31 17.92 2.65 2.24
C GLU A 31 16.95 1.47 2.02
N THR A 32 15.93 1.36 2.88
CA THR A 32 14.89 0.34 2.74
C THR A 32 14.07 0.52 1.46
N GLU A 33 13.72 1.76 1.12
CA GLU A 33 13.01 2.10 -0.12
C GLU A 33 13.81 1.70 -1.37
N GLU A 34 15.10 2.02 -1.41
CA GLU A 34 16.00 1.66 -2.51
C GLU A 34 16.12 0.13 -2.66
N VAL A 35 16.23 -0.60 -1.54
CA VAL A 35 16.25 -2.07 -1.56
C VAL A 35 14.93 -2.64 -2.11
N ILE A 36 13.78 -2.07 -1.73
CA ILE A 36 12.48 -2.52 -2.24
C ILE A 36 12.38 -2.28 -3.75
N ALA A 37 12.75 -1.09 -4.21
CA ALA A 37 12.75 -0.73 -5.62
C ALA A 37 13.64 -1.67 -6.45
N ASP A 38 14.85 -1.95 -5.97
CA ASP A 38 15.81 -2.81 -6.69
C ASP A 38 15.38 -4.29 -6.72
N VAL A 39 14.83 -4.79 -5.61
CA VAL A 39 14.44 -6.20 -5.47
C VAL A 39 13.14 -6.49 -6.22
N LEU A 40 12.14 -5.62 -6.08
CA LEU A 40 10.83 -5.79 -6.71
C LEU A 40 10.79 -5.24 -8.13
N LYS A 41 11.70 -4.34 -8.50
CA LYS A 41 11.79 -3.67 -9.82
C LYS A 41 10.52 -2.89 -10.17
N VAL A 42 9.99 -2.18 -9.18
CA VAL A 42 8.77 -1.38 -9.28
C VAL A 42 9.03 0.04 -8.77
N ASP A 43 8.23 0.98 -9.24
CA ASP A 43 8.29 2.35 -8.75
C ASP A 43 7.71 2.43 -7.33
N VAL A 44 8.50 2.96 -6.39
CA VAL A 44 8.10 3.06 -4.99
C VAL A 44 7.58 4.46 -4.70
N PHE A 45 6.40 4.56 -4.09
CA PHE A 45 5.79 5.82 -3.67
C PHE A 45 5.42 5.79 -2.20
N ARG A 46 5.73 6.89 -1.51
CA ARG A 46 5.31 7.13 -0.14
C ARG A 46 3.88 7.67 -0.14
N ALA A 47 2.96 6.95 0.49
CA ALA A 47 1.55 7.33 0.53
C ALA A 47 0.91 7.02 1.88
N THR A 48 -0.25 7.61 2.12
CA THR A 48 -1.12 7.28 3.26
C THR A 48 -2.52 6.99 2.74
N ILE A 49 -3.26 6.14 3.45
CA ILE A 49 -4.61 5.72 3.04
C ILE A 49 -5.58 6.01 4.17
N ALA A 50 -6.54 6.90 3.92
CA ALA A 50 -7.47 7.40 4.94
C ALA A 50 -6.75 7.89 6.21
N GLN A 51 -5.67 8.68 6.05
CA GLN A 51 -4.81 9.17 7.13
C GLN A 51 -4.05 8.09 7.92
N ASN A 52 -4.06 6.83 7.46
CA ASN A 52 -3.25 5.76 8.02
C ASN A 52 -1.95 5.59 7.25
N VAL A 53 -0.86 5.45 8.00
CA VAL A 53 0.48 5.23 7.47
C VAL A 53 0.77 3.77 7.11
N LEU A 54 -0.01 2.83 7.68
CA LEU A 54 0.13 1.39 7.43
C LEU A 54 -0.60 0.96 6.16
N VAL A 55 -0.04 1.33 5.02
CA VAL A 55 -0.65 1.09 3.70
C VAL A 55 -0.95 -0.39 3.44
N GLY A 56 -0.09 -1.31 3.84
CA GLY A 56 -0.27 -2.75 3.63
C GLY A 56 -1.40 -3.37 4.47
N SER A 57 -1.76 -2.76 5.60
CA SER A 57 -2.88 -3.23 6.42
C SER A 57 -4.24 -2.72 5.91
N TYR A 58 -4.26 -1.54 5.29
CA TYR A 58 -5.50 -0.84 4.90
C TYR A 58 -5.78 -0.85 3.40
N CYS A 59 -4.90 -1.45 2.61
CA CYS A 59 -5.03 -1.55 1.17
C CYS A 59 -4.56 -2.92 0.66
N VAL A 60 -5.31 -3.46 -0.28
CA VAL A 60 -4.90 -4.60 -1.10
C VAL A 60 -4.77 -4.11 -2.52
N LEU A 61 -3.60 -4.34 -3.11
CA LEU A 61 -3.29 -3.92 -4.47
C LEU A 61 -3.06 -5.14 -5.35
N THR A 62 -3.60 -5.08 -6.57
CA THR A 62 -3.33 -6.05 -7.63
C THR A 62 -3.08 -5.31 -8.95
N ASN A 63 -2.69 -6.03 -9.99
CA ASN A 63 -2.52 -5.45 -11.33
C ASN A 63 -3.84 -5.05 -12.00
N GLN A 64 -4.98 -5.53 -11.50
CA GLN A 64 -6.30 -5.28 -12.10
C GLN A 64 -7.11 -4.22 -11.33
N GLY A 65 -6.74 -3.95 -10.09
CA GLY A 65 -7.44 -3.01 -9.22
C GLY A 65 -6.97 -3.13 -7.78
N GLY A 66 -7.52 -2.29 -6.91
CA GLY A 66 -7.23 -2.31 -5.49
C GLY A 66 -8.44 -1.97 -4.63
N LEU A 67 -8.40 -2.45 -3.40
CA LEU A 67 -9.41 -2.20 -2.38
C LEU A 67 -8.76 -1.41 -1.24
N VAL A 68 -9.32 -0.24 -0.96
CA VAL A 68 -8.85 0.65 0.10
C VAL A 68 -9.86 0.73 1.24
N HIS A 69 -9.41 1.23 2.39
CA HIS A 69 -10.23 1.52 3.55
C HIS A 69 -11.51 2.29 3.18
N ALA A 70 -12.65 1.87 3.74
CA ALA A 70 -13.99 2.39 3.40
C ALA A 70 -14.18 3.91 3.59
N ARG A 71 -13.42 4.53 4.50
CA ARG A 71 -13.47 5.98 4.77
C ARG A 71 -12.45 6.81 3.99
N THR A 72 -11.78 6.22 3.00
CA THR A 72 -10.89 6.99 2.12
C THR A 72 -11.72 8.00 1.33
N PRO A 73 -11.39 9.30 1.35
CA PRO A 73 -12.13 10.29 0.59
C PRO A 73 -11.94 10.05 -0.92
N MET A 74 -12.96 10.41 -1.69
CA MET A 74 -12.97 10.15 -3.13
C MET A 74 -11.82 10.83 -3.87
N GLN A 75 -11.41 12.02 -3.42
CA GLN A 75 -10.27 12.74 -3.97
C GLN A 75 -8.96 11.96 -3.81
N ASP A 76 -8.60 11.54 -2.59
CA ASP A 76 -7.38 10.74 -2.36
C ASP A 76 -7.40 9.43 -3.15
N MET A 77 -8.59 8.81 -3.29
CA MET A 77 -8.74 7.59 -4.07
C MET A 77 -8.51 7.82 -5.58
N GLU A 78 -8.99 8.93 -6.12
CA GLU A 78 -8.75 9.31 -7.52
C GLU A 78 -7.27 9.64 -7.77
N GLU A 79 -6.62 10.37 -6.85
CA GLU A 79 -5.19 10.68 -6.91
C GLU A 79 -4.34 9.39 -6.89
N LEU A 80 -4.63 8.47 -5.96
CA LEU A 80 -3.97 7.17 -5.89
C LEU A 80 -4.24 6.30 -7.12
N SER A 81 -5.47 6.31 -7.64
CA SER A 81 -5.82 5.53 -8.85
C SER A 81 -5.07 6.04 -10.08
N GLN A 82 -4.88 7.36 -10.21
CA GLN A 82 -4.07 7.94 -11.28
C GLN A 82 -2.59 7.60 -11.14
N LEU A 83 -2.06 7.62 -9.91
CA LEU A 83 -0.67 7.28 -9.61
C LEU A 83 -0.35 5.82 -9.93
N ILE A 84 -1.23 4.90 -9.51
CA ILE A 84 -1.00 3.44 -9.64
C ILE A 84 -1.50 2.90 -10.99
N GLN A 85 -2.26 3.70 -11.74
CA GLN A 85 -2.89 3.36 -13.02
C GLN A 85 -3.86 2.17 -12.97
N VAL A 86 -4.40 1.85 -11.78
CA VAL A 86 -5.40 0.80 -11.58
C VAL A 86 -6.63 1.37 -10.87
N PRO A 87 -7.84 0.85 -11.16
CA PRO A 87 -9.05 1.32 -10.49
C PRO A 87 -9.02 0.94 -9.00
N LEU A 88 -9.29 1.91 -8.14
CA LEU A 88 -9.43 1.70 -6.70
C LEU A 88 -10.90 1.80 -6.28
N THR A 89 -11.29 1.02 -5.29
CA THR A 89 -12.61 1.10 -4.67
C THR A 89 -12.47 1.07 -3.16
N ALA A 90 -13.30 1.84 -2.46
CA ALA A 90 -13.36 1.82 -1.00
C ALA A 90 -14.35 0.75 -0.52
N GLY A 91 -13.95 -0.06 0.46
CA GLY A 91 -14.80 -1.14 0.97
C GLY A 91 -14.36 -1.69 2.32
N THR A 92 -15.14 -2.66 2.81
CA THR A 92 -14.85 -3.39 4.05
C THR A 92 -14.83 -4.88 3.79
N VAL A 93 -14.21 -5.62 4.69
CA VAL A 93 -14.14 -7.09 4.67
C VAL A 93 -14.66 -7.64 5.99
N ASN A 94 -14.90 -8.95 6.11
CA ASN A 94 -15.24 -9.59 7.40
C ASN A 94 -16.40 -8.93 8.19
N ARG A 95 -17.52 -8.60 7.52
CA ARG A 95 -18.71 -7.94 8.12
C ARG A 95 -18.46 -6.53 8.67
N GLY A 96 -17.72 -5.71 7.93
CA GLY A 96 -17.51 -4.29 8.29
C GLY A 96 -16.17 -4.01 8.95
N SER A 97 -15.19 -4.90 8.80
CA SER A 97 -13.80 -4.63 9.17
C SER A 97 -13.17 -3.69 8.16
N ASP A 98 -12.56 -2.65 8.70
CA ASP A 98 -11.84 -1.60 7.98
C ASP A 98 -10.41 -2.05 7.59
N ILE A 99 -9.89 -3.14 8.18
CA ILE A 99 -8.55 -3.68 7.91
C ILE A 99 -8.63 -4.63 6.73
N VAL A 100 -8.59 -4.06 5.53
CA VAL A 100 -8.74 -4.80 4.28
C VAL A 100 -7.55 -5.74 4.03
N GLY A 101 -6.32 -5.27 4.22
CA GLY A 101 -5.09 -6.01 3.89
C GLY A 101 -4.85 -7.27 4.72
N ALA A 102 -5.37 -7.32 5.94
CA ALA A 102 -5.27 -8.53 6.78
C ALA A 102 -6.44 -9.49 6.58
N GLY A 103 -7.53 -9.03 5.95
CA GLY A 103 -8.76 -9.79 5.83
C GLY A 103 -8.90 -10.58 4.53
N VAL A 104 -8.00 -10.39 3.56
CA VAL A 104 -8.04 -10.98 2.21
C VAL A 104 -6.68 -11.58 1.86
#